data_AF-A0A8T0WDM0-F1
#
_entry.id   AF-A0A8T0WDM0-F1
#
_cell.length_a   1.000
_cell.length_b   1.000
_cell.length_c   1.000
_cell.angle_alpha   90.00
_cell.angle_beta   90.00
_cell.angle_gamma   90.00
#
_symmetry.space_group_name_H-M   'P 1'
#
loop_
_entity.id
_entity.type
_entity.pdbx_description
1 polymer ?
#
loop_
_entity_poly.entity_id
_entity_poly.type
_entity_poly.pdbx_seq_one_letter_code
_entity_poly.pdbx_strand_id
1 'polypeptide(L)'
;MEASSWDALRKQARRLEAQLDDQMIAYRKLVSMKSDGSENDIESDIERSLKQLQQVNSQMQTWVSSGGSEVLSHTLTRHMEILQDLTQEFYRLRSSLRVKQQHASLLDLRDFDRAKFDVEEASDSADQALLREQAAISRSTGQMDNVISQAQVTLGCLMTQRSTFGGITSKISNVSSRLPTKEEIYGHNHPFARRLRLCFPHLHLLVV
;
A
#
# COMPACT_ATOMS: atom_id res chain seq x y z
N MET A 1 18.21 -46.41 -28.37
CA MET A 1 17.05 -45.84 -29.08
C MET A 1 16.20 -44.96 -28.15
N GLU A 2 16.06 -45.31 -26.86
CA GLU A 2 15.30 -44.59 -25.82
C GLU A 2 15.64 -43.09 -25.63
N ALA A 3 16.93 -42.71 -25.62
CA ALA A 3 17.36 -41.32 -25.39
C ALA A 3 16.84 -40.34 -26.45
N SER A 4 16.64 -40.81 -27.70
CA SER A 4 16.13 -39.97 -28.79
C SER A 4 14.66 -39.58 -28.61
N SER A 5 13.88 -40.40 -27.91
CA SER A 5 12.45 -40.14 -27.65
C SER A 5 12.28 -39.11 -26.54
N TRP A 6 13.01 -39.26 -25.44
CA TRP A 6 13.01 -38.29 -24.33
C TRP A 6 13.53 -36.92 -24.76
N ASP A 7 14.63 -36.87 -25.51
CA ASP A 7 15.17 -35.60 -26.02
C ASP A 7 14.21 -34.92 -26.99
N ALA A 8 13.43 -35.68 -27.76
CA ALA A 8 12.39 -35.13 -28.62
C ALA A 8 11.28 -34.46 -27.79
N LEU A 9 10.78 -35.13 -26.74
CA LEU A 9 9.81 -34.54 -25.81
C LEU A 9 10.35 -33.28 -25.14
N ARG A 10 11.60 -33.28 -24.67
CA ARG A 10 12.22 -32.09 -24.05
C ARG A 10 12.34 -30.92 -25.00
N LYS A 11 12.75 -31.17 -26.24
CA LYS A 11 12.81 -30.13 -27.28
C LYS A 11 11.43 -29.59 -27.60
N GLN A 12 10.42 -30.46 -27.64
CA GLN A 12 9.03 -30.06 -27.85
C GLN A 12 8.50 -29.19 -26.70
N ALA A 13 8.74 -29.58 -25.44
CA ALA A 13 8.34 -28.80 -24.27
C ALA A 13 8.97 -27.39 -24.31
N ARG A 14 10.29 -27.30 -24.51
CA ARG A 14 10.98 -26.00 -24.62
C ARG A 14 10.45 -25.11 -25.75
N ARG A 15 10.09 -25.71 -26.88
CA ARG A 15 9.49 -24.98 -28.00
C ARG A 15 8.11 -24.42 -27.64
N LEU A 16 7.28 -25.23 -26.97
CA LEU A 16 5.95 -24.81 -26.51
C LEU A 16 6.05 -23.73 -25.43
N GLU A 17 6.99 -23.85 -24.49
CA GLU A 17 7.28 -22.82 -23.47
C GLU A 17 7.63 -21.48 -24.13
N ALA A 18 8.60 -21.46 -25.05
CA ALA A 18 8.99 -20.24 -25.74
C ALA A 18 7.83 -19.64 -26.58
N GLN A 19 7.05 -20.50 -27.23
CA GLN A 19 5.87 -20.06 -27.97
C GLN A 19 4.81 -19.44 -27.05
N LEU A 20 4.58 -20.03 -25.87
CA LEU A 20 3.65 -19.49 -24.87
C LEU A 20 4.10 -18.12 -24.37
N ASP A 21 5.39 -17.93 -24.11
CA ASP A 21 5.94 -16.62 -23.73
C ASP A 21 5.68 -15.56 -24.80
N ASP A 22 5.94 -15.88 -26.07
CA ASP A 22 5.68 -14.97 -27.19
C ASP A 22 4.19 -14.64 -27.33
N GLN A 23 3.32 -15.66 -27.22
CA GLN A 23 1.87 -15.49 -27.27
C GLN A 23 1.37 -14.62 -26.11
N MET A 24 1.93 -14.77 -24.90
CA MET A 24 1.59 -13.92 -23.75
C MET A 24 2.00 -12.46 -23.96
N ILE A 25 3.15 -12.21 -24.59
CA ILE A 25 3.59 -10.85 -24.93
C ILE A 25 2.63 -10.24 -25.97
N ALA A 26 2.26 -11.01 -27.01
CA ALA A 26 1.30 -10.57 -28.01
C ALA A 26 -0.07 -10.26 -27.39
N TYR A 27 -0.55 -11.14 -26.51
CA TYR A 27 -1.79 -10.95 -25.77
C TYR A 27 -1.77 -9.65 -24.98
N ARG A 28 -0.71 -9.39 -24.18
CA ARG A 28 -0.54 -8.12 -23.45
C ARG A 28 -0.60 -6.87 -24.33
N LYS A 29 -0.13 -6.95 -25.58
CA LYS A 29 -0.13 -5.82 -26.52
C LYS A 29 -1.51 -5.58 -27.12
N LEU A 30 -2.19 -6.64 -27.54
CA LEU A 30 -3.53 -6.56 -28.12
C LEU A 30 -4.54 -5.95 -27.16
N VAL A 31 -4.40 -6.25 -25.88
CA VAL A 31 -5.11 -5.61 -24.77
C VAL A 31 -5.01 -4.08 -24.73
N SER A 32 -3.86 -3.54 -25.13
CA SER A 32 -3.62 -2.10 -25.09
C SER A 32 -4.19 -1.37 -26.32
N MET A 33 -4.56 -2.10 -27.36
CA MET A 33 -5.15 -1.57 -28.59
C MET A 33 -6.64 -1.91 -28.59
N LYS A 34 -7.48 -1.04 -29.15
CA LYS A 34 -8.95 -1.19 -29.13
C LYS A 34 -9.32 -2.57 -29.74
N SER A 35 -10.00 -3.41 -28.96
CA SER A 35 -10.27 -4.83 -29.26
C SER A 35 -11.20 -4.99 -30.48
N ASP A 36 -10.73 -5.69 -31.52
CA ASP A 36 -11.46 -6.03 -32.75
C ASP A 36 -11.87 -7.52 -32.81
N GLY A 37 -12.08 -8.15 -31.64
CA GLY A 37 -12.46 -9.57 -31.54
C GLY A 37 -11.29 -10.56 -31.68
N SER A 38 -10.14 -10.15 -32.21
CA SER A 38 -8.90 -10.94 -32.33
C SER A 38 -8.26 -11.37 -31.00
N GLU A 39 -8.77 -10.86 -29.88
CA GLU A 39 -8.34 -11.23 -28.52
C GLU A 39 -8.75 -12.67 -28.17
N ASN A 40 -9.96 -13.08 -28.55
CA ASN A 40 -10.47 -14.42 -28.26
C ASN A 40 -9.67 -15.48 -29.02
N ASP A 41 -9.20 -15.16 -30.23
CA ASP A 41 -8.40 -16.07 -31.05
C ASP A 41 -7.07 -16.37 -30.35
N ILE A 42 -6.36 -15.34 -29.89
CA ILE A 42 -5.09 -15.52 -29.17
C ILE A 42 -5.31 -16.20 -27.82
N GLU A 43 -6.39 -15.88 -27.10
CA GLU A 43 -6.74 -16.55 -25.85
C GLU A 43 -6.92 -18.06 -26.09
N SER A 44 -7.68 -18.44 -27.11
CA SER A 44 -7.92 -19.85 -27.47
C SER A 44 -6.64 -20.56 -27.92
N ASP A 45 -5.73 -19.85 -28.60
CA ASP A 45 -4.45 -20.39 -29.02
C ASP A 45 -3.50 -20.63 -27.84
N ILE A 46 -3.49 -19.73 -26.84
CA ILE A 46 -2.72 -19.92 -25.59
C ILE A 46 -3.25 -21.13 -24.82
N GLU A 47 -4.57 -21.25 -24.67
CA GLU A 47 -5.18 -22.41 -24.00
C GLU A 47 -4.83 -23.73 -24.71
N ARG A 48 -4.80 -23.73 -26.05
CA ARG A 48 -4.40 -24.91 -26.84
C ARG A 48 -2.93 -25.27 -26.59
N SER A 49 -2.04 -24.28 -26.64
CA SER A 49 -0.61 -24.47 -26.36
C SER A 49 -0.35 -24.98 -24.93
N LEU A 50 -1.06 -24.46 -23.92
CA LEU A 50 -0.98 -24.92 -22.53
C LEU A 50 -1.41 -26.40 -22.39
N LYS A 51 -2.53 -26.78 -23.01
CA LYS A 51 -2.99 -28.18 -23.03
C LYS A 51 -1.97 -29.10 -23.71
N GLN A 52 -1.34 -28.64 -24.79
CA GLN A 52 -0.32 -29.41 -25.49
C GLN A 52 0.93 -29.60 -24.62
N LEU A 53 1.38 -28.55 -23.91
CA LEU A 53 2.52 -28.64 -22.99
C LEU A 53 2.20 -29.58 -21.82
N GLN A 54 0.98 -29.52 -21.29
CA GLN A 54 0.50 -30.47 -20.27
C GLN A 54 0.54 -31.92 -20.77
N GLN A 55 0.12 -32.17 -22.01
CA GLN A 55 0.18 -33.50 -22.61
C GLN A 55 1.63 -33.99 -22.75
N VAL A 56 2.54 -33.14 -23.22
CA VAL A 56 3.97 -33.47 -23.32
C VAL A 56 4.57 -33.78 -21.95
N ASN A 57 4.25 -32.99 -20.92
CA ASN A 57 4.69 -33.25 -19.54
C ASN A 57 4.11 -34.56 -19.00
N SER A 58 2.86 -34.89 -19.32
CA SER A 58 2.26 -36.18 -18.95
C SER A 58 2.96 -37.36 -19.64
N GLN A 59 3.34 -37.21 -20.91
CA GLN A 59 4.15 -38.23 -21.60
C GLN A 59 5.51 -38.35 -20.91
N MET A 60 6.21 -37.26 -20.63
CA MET A 60 7.46 -37.31 -19.86
C MET A 60 7.29 -37.99 -18.50
N GLN A 61 6.16 -37.77 -17.82
CA GLN A 61 5.86 -38.43 -16.54
C GLN A 61 5.81 -39.96 -16.67
N THR A 62 5.23 -40.50 -17.75
CA THR A 62 5.21 -41.96 -17.95
C THR A 62 6.61 -42.53 -18.13
N TRP A 63 7.51 -41.78 -18.77
CA TRP A 63 8.93 -42.16 -18.95
C TRP A 63 9.72 -42.13 -17.63
N VAL A 64 9.47 -41.14 -16.78
CA VAL A 64 10.09 -41.09 -15.44
C VAL A 64 9.58 -42.24 -14.58
N SER A 65 8.28 -42.52 -14.63
CA SER A 65 7.64 -43.59 -13.86
C SER A 65 8.02 -45.01 -14.32
N SER A 66 8.46 -45.21 -15.57
CA SER A 66 8.91 -46.51 -16.09
C SER A 66 10.37 -46.87 -15.71
N GLY A 67 10.96 -46.18 -14.74
CA GLY A 67 12.34 -46.41 -14.29
C GLY A 67 13.36 -45.37 -14.77
N GLY A 68 12.93 -44.12 -14.97
CA GLY A 68 13.80 -43.02 -15.35
C GLY A 68 14.83 -42.67 -14.25
N SER A 69 16.00 -42.19 -14.66
CA SER A 69 17.03 -41.69 -13.74
C SER A 69 16.53 -40.45 -12.97
N GLU A 70 17.05 -40.24 -11.76
CA GLU A 70 16.81 -39.07 -10.90
C GLU A 70 16.96 -37.74 -11.68
N VAL A 71 17.91 -37.66 -12.61
CA VAL A 71 18.13 -36.48 -13.47
C VAL A 71 16.93 -36.19 -14.40
N LEU A 72 16.27 -37.23 -14.92
CA LEU A 72 15.06 -37.09 -15.73
C LEU A 72 13.88 -36.65 -14.87
N SER A 73 13.79 -37.16 -13.64
CA SER A 73 12.77 -36.75 -12.66
C SER A 73 12.87 -35.25 -12.36
N HIS A 74 14.05 -34.75 -12.00
CA HIS A 74 14.25 -33.31 -11.75
C HIS A 74 13.97 -32.44 -12.99
N THR A 75 14.35 -32.93 -14.16
CA THR A 75 14.04 -32.25 -15.42
C THR A 75 12.53 -32.10 -15.60
N LEU A 76 11.77 -33.17 -15.35
CA LEU A 76 10.32 -33.15 -15.46
C LEU A 76 9.69 -32.21 -14.43
N THR A 77 10.14 -32.27 -13.16
CA THR A 77 9.69 -31.35 -12.11
C THR A 77 9.79 -29.91 -12.59
N ARG A 78 10.94 -29.53 -13.17
CA ARG A 78 11.14 -28.17 -13.72
C ARG A 78 10.14 -27.84 -14.83
N HIS A 79 9.89 -28.75 -15.76
CA HIS A 79 8.91 -28.52 -16.84
C HIS A 79 7.48 -28.40 -16.30
N MET A 80 7.14 -29.10 -15.22
CA MET A 80 5.85 -28.97 -14.53
C MET A 80 5.70 -27.63 -13.82
N GLU A 81 6.75 -27.17 -13.13
CA GLU A 81 6.80 -25.84 -12.50
C GLU A 81 6.62 -24.74 -13.54
N ILE A 82 7.35 -24.80 -14.66
CA ILE A 82 7.21 -23.82 -15.76
C ILE A 82 5.78 -23.82 -16.31
N LEU A 83 5.18 -24.99 -16.55
CA LEU A 83 3.78 -25.08 -17.00
C LEU A 83 2.81 -24.44 -15.99
N GLN A 84 3.04 -24.67 -14.70
CA GLN A 84 2.21 -24.09 -13.65
C GLN A 84 2.34 -22.55 -13.63
N ASP A 85 3.57 -22.03 -13.70
CA ASP A 85 3.84 -20.59 -13.72
C ASP A 85 3.20 -19.92 -14.95
N LEU A 86 3.38 -20.49 -16.14
CA LEU A 86 2.74 -20.03 -17.38
C LEU A 86 1.20 -20.07 -17.27
N THR A 87 0.64 -21.11 -16.67
CA THR A 87 -0.81 -21.19 -16.49
C THR A 87 -1.33 -20.08 -15.56
N GLN A 88 -0.64 -19.84 -14.44
CA GLN A 88 -1.01 -18.79 -13.49
C GLN A 88 -0.85 -17.39 -14.09
N GLU A 89 0.26 -17.13 -14.79
CA GLU A 89 0.53 -15.90 -15.54
C GLU A 89 -0.61 -15.60 -16.52
N PHE A 90 -1.07 -16.61 -17.29
CA PHE A 90 -2.16 -16.47 -18.24
C PHE A 90 -3.47 -16.06 -17.58
N TYR A 91 -3.89 -16.73 -16.50
CA TYR A 91 -5.12 -16.37 -15.80
C TYR A 91 -5.04 -14.99 -15.14
N ARG A 92 -3.87 -14.61 -14.61
CA ARG A 92 -3.62 -13.28 -14.06
C ARG A 92 -3.71 -12.20 -15.15
N LEU A 93 -3.19 -12.49 -16.33
CA LEU A 93 -3.30 -11.62 -17.49
C LEU A 93 -4.76 -11.42 -17.91
N ARG A 94 -5.50 -12.52 -18.05
CA ARG A 94 -6.91 -12.49 -18.43
C ARG A 94 -7.77 -11.70 -17.44
N SER A 95 -7.57 -11.89 -16.14
CA SER A 95 -8.31 -11.14 -15.12
C SER A 95 -7.97 -9.66 -15.14
N SER A 96 -6.68 -9.30 -15.23
CA SER A 96 -6.23 -7.92 -15.34
C SER A 96 -6.81 -7.22 -16.57
N LEU A 97 -6.87 -7.93 -17.69
CA LEU A 97 -7.47 -7.47 -18.93
C LEU A 97 -8.96 -7.18 -18.78
N ARG A 98 -9.72 -8.15 -18.26
CA ARG A 98 -11.17 -7.99 -18.06
C ARG A 98 -11.50 -6.76 -17.23
N VAL A 99 -10.72 -6.50 -16.17
CA VAL A 99 -10.89 -5.29 -15.34
C VAL A 99 -10.65 -4.01 -16.16
N LYS A 100 -9.61 -3.98 -17.01
CA LYS A 100 -9.34 -2.83 -17.88
C LYS A 100 -10.42 -2.61 -18.94
N GLN A 101 -10.94 -3.68 -19.54
CA GLN A 101 -12.06 -3.60 -20.49
C GLN A 101 -13.34 -3.09 -19.82
N GLN A 102 -13.66 -3.59 -18.63
CA GLN A 102 -14.80 -3.12 -17.86
C GLN A 102 -14.65 -1.63 -17.54
N HIS A 103 -13.46 -1.20 -17.11
CA HIS A 103 -13.19 0.21 -16.88
C HIS A 103 -13.32 1.06 -18.16
N ALA A 104 -12.79 0.59 -19.29
CA ALA A 104 -12.91 1.28 -20.57
C ALA A 104 -14.37 1.40 -21.05
N SER A 105 -15.16 0.33 -20.90
CA SER A 105 -16.58 0.30 -21.26
C SER A 105 -17.42 1.25 -20.38
N LEU A 106 -17.08 1.37 -19.09
CA LEU A 106 -17.73 2.32 -18.19
C LEU A 106 -17.40 3.77 -18.54
N LEU A 107 -16.17 4.06 -18.99
CA LEU A 107 -15.81 5.39 -19.48
C LEU A 107 -16.51 5.72 -20.80
N ASP A 108 -16.60 4.76 -21.72
CA ASP A 108 -17.31 4.92 -23.00
C ASP A 108 -18.79 5.23 -22.79
N LEU A 109 -19.46 4.55 -21.84
CA LEU A 109 -20.84 4.86 -21.46
C LEU A 109 -20.98 6.29 -20.89
N ARG A 110 -20.04 6.74 -20.06
CA ARG A 110 -20.04 8.10 -19.51
C ARG A 110 -19.84 9.15 -20.61
N ASP A 111 -18.96 8.87 -21.55
CA ASP A 111 -18.68 9.78 -22.66
C ASP A 111 -19.89 9.82 -23.63
N PHE A 112 -20.62 8.72 -23.81
CA PHE A 112 -21.91 8.67 -24.51
C PHE A 112 -22.99 9.48 -23.79
N ASP A 113 -23.16 9.33 -22.48
CA ASP A 113 -24.13 10.11 -21.70
C ASP A 113 -23.82 11.61 -21.77
N ARG A 114 -22.54 11.99 -21.76
CA ARG A 114 -22.12 13.37 -21.95
C ARG A 114 -22.43 13.90 -23.35
N ALA A 115 -22.17 13.10 -24.39
CA ALA A 115 -22.46 13.49 -25.77
C ALA A 115 -23.98 13.60 -26.02
N LYS A 116 -24.79 12.77 -25.37
CA LYS A 116 -26.25 12.86 -25.41
C LYS A 116 -26.76 14.11 -24.69
N PHE A 117 -26.16 14.46 -23.55
CA PHE A 117 -26.50 15.66 -22.79
C PHE A 117 -26.26 16.95 -23.61
N ASP A 118 -25.18 17.03 -24.39
CA ASP A 118 -24.88 18.17 -25.29
C ASP A 118 -25.93 18.32 -26.43
N VAL A 119 -26.68 17.27 -26.78
CA VAL A 119 -27.66 17.29 -27.89
C VAL A 119 -29.08 17.63 -27.40
N GLU A 120 -29.39 17.44 -26.12
CA GLU A 120 -30.68 17.82 -25.50
C GLU A 120 -30.63 19.18 -24.76
N GLU A 121 -29.51 19.93 -24.86
CA GLU A 121 -29.25 21.21 -24.20
C GLU A 121 -29.99 22.40 -24.84
N ALA A 122 -31.32 22.33 -24.88
CA ALA A 122 -32.18 23.49 -25.09
C ALA A 122 -33.24 23.67 -23.99
N SER A 123 -33.37 22.73 -23.04
CA SER A 123 -34.46 22.74 -22.04
C SER A 123 -34.04 22.56 -20.56
N ASP A 124 -32.77 22.26 -20.23
CA ASP A 124 -32.44 21.62 -18.93
C ASP A 124 -31.51 22.43 -17.98
N SER A 125 -31.48 23.75 -18.13
CA SER A 125 -30.58 24.64 -17.37
C SER A 125 -30.77 24.59 -15.85
N ALA A 126 -31.96 24.23 -15.34
CA ALA A 126 -32.24 24.19 -13.90
C ALA A 126 -31.70 22.91 -13.25
N ASP A 127 -31.93 21.75 -13.87
CA ASP A 127 -31.48 20.46 -13.34
C ASP A 127 -29.95 20.32 -13.43
N GLN A 128 -29.34 20.88 -14.48
CA GLN A 128 -27.88 20.97 -14.59
C GLN A 128 -27.25 21.83 -13.47
N ALA A 129 -27.94 22.89 -13.04
CA ALA A 129 -27.48 23.73 -11.92
C ALA A 129 -27.57 22.99 -10.58
N LEU A 130 -28.67 22.24 -10.35
CA LEU A 130 -28.85 21.43 -9.14
C LEU A 130 -27.81 20.30 -9.03
N LEU A 131 -27.51 19.62 -10.13
CA LEU A 131 -26.47 18.58 -10.15
C LEU A 131 -25.07 19.16 -9.88
N ARG A 132 -24.76 20.34 -10.42
CA ARG A 132 -23.51 21.05 -10.10
C ARG A 132 -23.44 21.45 -8.63
N GLU A 133 -24.54 21.94 -8.06
CA GLU A 133 -24.64 22.27 -6.65
C GLU A 133 -24.43 21.04 -5.77
N GLN A 134 -25.11 19.93 -6.08
CA GLN A 134 -24.94 18.67 -5.35
C GLN A 134 -23.48 18.20 -5.38
N ALA A 135 -22.82 18.26 -6.54
CA ALA A 135 -21.41 17.91 -6.65
C ALA A 135 -20.50 18.87 -5.85
N ALA A 136 -20.85 20.16 -5.78
CA ALA A 136 -20.14 21.13 -4.95
C ALA A 136 -20.34 20.85 -3.46
N ILE A 137 -21.56 20.51 -3.03
CA ILE A 137 -21.88 20.13 -1.65
C ILE A 137 -21.07 18.90 -1.25
N SER A 138 -21.06 17.81 -2.04
CA SER A 138 -20.27 16.62 -1.71
C SER A 138 -18.77 16.91 -1.57
N ARG A 139 -18.20 17.76 -2.44
CA ARG A 139 -16.80 18.19 -2.31
C ARG A 139 -16.57 19.00 -1.03
N SER A 140 -17.49 19.91 -0.70
CA SER A 140 -17.43 20.71 0.53
C SER A 140 -17.53 19.83 1.78
N THR A 141 -18.40 18.82 1.79
CA THR A 141 -18.54 17.87 2.90
C THR A 141 -17.23 17.13 3.15
N GLY A 142 -16.57 16.61 2.12
CA GLY A 142 -15.27 15.94 2.28
C GLY A 142 -14.16 16.88 2.78
N GLN A 143 -14.19 18.16 2.39
CA GLN A 143 -13.26 19.16 2.93
C GLN A 143 -13.53 19.46 4.41
N MET A 144 -14.80 19.53 4.82
CA MET A 144 -15.17 19.70 6.22
C MET A 144 -14.69 18.52 7.09
N ASP A 145 -14.78 17.29 6.59
CA ASP A 145 -14.28 16.12 7.31
C ASP A 145 -12.76 16.22 7.58
N ASN A 146 -11.99 16.74 6.63
CA ASN A 146 -10.56 17.00 6.83
C ASN A 146 -10.31 18.06 7.92
N VAL A 147 -11.11 19.14 7.94
CA VAL A 147 -11.02 20.19 8.96
C VAL A 147 -11.40 19.64 10.34
N ILE A 148 -12.43 18.78 10.43
CA ILE A 148 -12.83 18.11 11.68
C ILE A 148 -11.71 17.19 12.17
N SER A 149 -11.13 16.38 11.29
CA SER A 149 -10.01 15.51 11.63
C SER A 149 -8.81 16.30 12.15
N GLN A 150 -8.45 17.40 11.47
CA GLN A 150 -7.37 18.28 11.92
C GLN A 150 -7.67 18.91 13.28
N ALA A 151 -8.91 19.37 13.50
CA ALA A 151 -9.33 19.93 14.79
C ALA A 151 -9.24 18.91 15.93
N GLN A 152 -9.59 17.64 15.69
CA GLN A 152 -9.43 16.56 16.67
C GLN A 152 -7.95 16.31 17.01
N VAL A 153 -7.06 16.33 16.02
CA VAL A 153 -5.61 16.22 16.24
C VAL A 153 -5.10 17.40 17.08
N THR A 154 -5.50 18.63 16.75
CA THR A 154 -5.14 19.83 17.52
C THR A 154 -5.65 19.75 18.97
N LEU A 155 -6.89 19.29 19.17
CA LEU A 155 -7.45 19.06 20.50
C LEU A 155 -6.62 18.05 21.30
N GLY A 156 -6.23 16.93 20.69
CA GLY A 156 -5.36 15.93 21.30
C GLY A 156 -4.02 16.54 21.74
N CYS A 157 -3.40 17.36 20.88
CA CYS A 157 -2.15 18.06 21.20
C CYS A 157 -2.32 19.01 22.41
N LEU A 158 -3.40 19.80 22.46
CA LEU A 158 -3.69 20.69 23.58
C LEU A 158 -3.93 19.93 24.90
N MET A 159 -4.60 18.78 24.85
CA MET A 159 -4.79 17.92 26.02
C MET A 159 -3.47 17.36 26.55
N THR A 160 -2.59 16.88 25.66
CA THR A 160 -1.24 16.45 26.05
C THR A 160 -0.44 17.63 26.63
N GLN A 161 -0.51 18.81 26.02
CA GLN A 161 0.15 20.01 26.51
C GLN A 161 -0.33 20.40 27.92
N ARG A 162 -1.64 20.31 28.18
CA ARG A 162 -2.24 20.53 29.51
C ARG A 162 -1.71 19.53 30.55
N SER A 163 -1.61 18.26 30.18
CA SER A 163 -1.03 17.23 31.06
C SER A 163 0.43 17.53 31.40
N THR A 164 1.23 17.91 30.40
CA THR A 164 2.63 18.34 30.60
C THR A 164 2.72 19.53 31.55
N PHE A 165 1.89 20.55 31.39
CA PHE A 165 1.85 21.69 32.32
C PHE A 165 1.46 21.27 33.74
N GLY A 166 0.48 20.38 33.90
CA GLY A 166 0.14 19.82 35.21
C GLY A 166 1.33 19.11 35.87
N GLY A 167 2.10 18.33 35.10
CA GLY A 167 3.33 17.69 35.55
C GLY A 167 4.45 18.68 35.90
N ILE A 168 4.55 19.81 35.19
CA ILE A 168 5.48 20.88 35.51
C ILE A 168 5.07 21.56 36.82
N THR A 169 3.80 21.91 37.00
CA THR A 169 3.28 22.52 38.23
C THR A 169 3.53 21.63 39.44
N SER A 170 3.32 20.31 39.33
CA SER A 170 3.60 19.38 40.44
C SER A 170 5.10 19.27 40.75
N LYS A 171 5.96 19.24 39.73
CA LYS A 171 7.43 19.29 39.90
C LYS A 171 7.86 20.60 40.58
N ILE A 172 7.33 21.75 40.16
CA ILE A 172 7.63 23.06 40.77
C ILE A 172 7.17 23.07 42.24
N SER A 173 5.96 22.58 42.52
CA SER A 173 5.44 22.48 43.90
C SER A 173 6.34 21.60 44.79
N ASN A 174 6.82 20.46 44.26
CA ASN A 174 7.77 19.58 44.96
C ASN A 174 9.15 20.20 45.18
N VAL A 175 9.64 21.03 44.25
CA VAL A 175 10.88 21.80 44.45
C VAL A 175 10.64 22.88 45.50
N SER A 176 9.50 23.58 45.43
CA SER A 176 9.12 24.62 46.40
C SER A 176 9.01 24.08 47.82
N SER A 177 8.55 22.85 48.02
CA SER A 177 8.47 22.23 49.35
C SER A 177 9.82 21.75 49.90
N ARG A 178 10.83 21.60 49.05
CA ARG A 178 12.20 21.25 49.43
C ARG A 178 13.12 22.46 49.58
N LEU A 179 12.69 23.63 49.09
CA LEU A 179 13.41 24.87 49.34
C LEU A 179 13.12 25.30 50.78
N PRO A 180 14.13 25.38 51.66
CA PRO A 180 13.92 25.90 53.01
C PRO A 180 13.39 27.33 52.90
N THR A 181 12.25 27.58 53.55
CA THR A 181 11.69 28.93 53.66
C THR A 181 12.76 29.84 54.25
N LYS A 182 12.94 31.05 53.71
CA LYS A 182 14.00 31.98 54.15
C LYS A 182 14.03 32.16 55.67
N GLU A 183 12.87 32.08 56.33
CA GLU A 183 12.74 32.17 57.79
C GLU A 183 13.53 31.08 58.56
N GLU A 184 13.68 29.87 58.01
CA GLU A 184 14.46 28.80 58.64
C GLU A 184 15.97 29.04 58.51
N ILE A 185 16.42 29.61 57.39
CA ILE A 185 17.82 30.03 57.18
C ILE A 185 18.17 31.22 58.09
N TYR A 186 17.26 32.19 58.26
CA TYR A 186 17.49 33.31 59.18
C TYR A 186 17.45 32.86 60.66
N GLY A 187 16.56 31.92 61.01
CA GLY A 187 16.49 31.35 62.35
C GLY A 187 17.77 30.60 62.76
N HIS A 188 18.38 29.86 61.83
CA HIS A 188 19.62 29.12 62.09
C HIS A 188 20.88 30.02 62.15
N ASN A 189 20.90 31.14 61.43
CA ASN A 189 22.02 32.10 61.44
C ASN A 189 21.97 33.11 62.61
N HIS A 190 20.79 33.35 63.19
CA HIS A 190 20.63 34.27 64.32
C HIS A 190 21.47 33.90 65.57
N PRO A 191 21.62 32.63 66.01
CA PRO A 191 22.53 32.29 67.11
C PRO A 191 24.01 32.48 66.75
N PHE A 192 24.42 32.28 65.49
CA PHE A 192 25.78 32.55 65.02
C PHE A 192 26.09 34.06 65.02
N ALA A 193 25.18 34.88 64.49
CA ALA A 193 25.32 36.33 64.50
C ALA A 193 25.39 36.91 65.94
N ARG A 194 24.59 36.36 66.87
CA ARG A 194 24.66 36.74 68.29
C ARG A 194 25.99 36.36 68.95
N ARG A 195 26.55 35.19 68.61
CA ARG A 195 27.83 34.73 69.18
C ARG A 195 29.03 35.49 68.62
N LEU A 196 29.01 35.85 67.34
CA LEU A 196 30.03 36.74 66.73
C LEU A 196 30.03 38.14 67.34
N ARG A 197 28.85 38.73 67.62
CA ARG A 197 28.72 40.07 68.22
C ARG A 197 29.27 40.13 69.66
N LEU A 198 29.24 39.01 70.39
CA LEU A 198 29.82 38.91 71.74
C LEU A 198 31.35 38.77 71.72
N CYS A 199 31.94 38.14 70.68
CA CYS A 199 33.39 37.94 70.60
C CYS A 199 34.16 39.13 70.02
N PHE A 200 33.53 40.02 69.24
CA PHE A 200 34.22 41.15 68.58
C PHE A 200 33.43 42.47 68.71
N PRO A 201 33.49 43.15 69.87
CA PRO A 201 32.72 44.39 70.10
C PRO A 201 33.22 45.60 69.31
N HIS A 202 34.39 45.53 68.64
CA HIS A 202 34.99 46.66 67.90
C HIS A 202 34.93 46.56 66.37
N LEU A 203 34.32 45.52 65.79
CA LEU A 203 34.03 45.49 64.35
C LEU A 203 32.74 46.27 64.05
N HIS A 204 32.83 47.60 64.02
CA HIS A 204 31.80 48.44 63.41
C HIS A 204 32.03 48.48 61.90
N LEU A 205 30.95 48.35 61.12
CA LEU A 205 30.85 48.30 59.65
C LEU A 205 31.24 46.97 58.98
N LEU A 206 30.24 46.15 58.62
CA LEU A 206 29.77 45.97 57.24
C LEU A 206 28.74 44.81 57.18
N VAL A 207 27.43 45.10 57.31
CA VAL A 207 26.39 44.25 56.72
C VAL A 207 25.26 45.18 56.30
N VAL A 208 25.26 45.55 55.02
CA VAL A 208 24.02 45.74 54.25
C VAL A 208 23.56 44.35 53.82
#